data_AF-Q5BYK5-F1
#
_entry.id   AF-Q5BYK5-F1
#
_cell.length_a   1.000
_cell.length_b   1.000
_cell.length_c   1.000
_cell.angle_alpha   90.00
_cell.angle_beta   90.00
_cell.angle_gamma   90.00
#
_symmetry.space_group_name_H-M   'P 1'
#
loop_
_entity.id
_entity.type
_entity.pdbx_description
1 polymer ?
#
loop_
_entity_poly.entity_id
_entity_poly.type
_entity_poly.pdbx_seq_one_letter_code
_entity_poly.pdbx_strand_id
1 'polypeptide(L)'
;MLNITKEDVTELLSFMLDADFNEQVLKCYSKEIHKINDNCNSLSLEDCPAEILENSDGYLCGHYPPFITIPHTRHLSSSVTDLGQLMLQSKFARCRTRFVVPSFSFNHKNVCRCSTLSGPLEFYGRQVATAAGFTFDGHVSTFSSGGESPDTNPEIENGRQSLEKLRDDDCELIRRLNVTYICDFMLEYRKIKCWVPISSSEKVDQQGRYNDFVVIPLPYPGSEFFRIWRDSGYTM
;
A
#
# COMPACT_ATOMS: atom_id res chain seq x y z
N MET A 1 -8.97 -22.40 -17.67
CA MET A 1 -10.06 -21.42 -17.54
C MET A 1 -10.99 -21.91 -16.45
N LEU A 2 -10.97 -21.26 -15.29
CA LEU A 2 -12.05 -21.41 -14.31
C LEU A 2 -13.30 -20.80 -14.94
N ASN A 3 -14.39 -21.56 -14.99
CA ASN A 3 -15.66 -21.10 -15.57
C ASN A 3 -16.38 -20.24 -14.52
N ILE A 4 -15.97 -18.98 -14.39
CA ILE A 4 -16.50 -18.06 -13.37
C ILE A 4 -17.91 -17.64 -13.75
N THR A 5 -18.87 -17.92 -12.88
CA THR A 5 -20.30 -17.62 -13.06
C THR A 5 -20.69 -16.28 -12.43
N LYS A 6 -21.88 -15.78 -12.74
CA LYS A 6 -22.42 -14.56 -12.11
C LYS A 6 -22.63 -14.75 -10.60
N GLU A 7 -23.02 -15.96 -10.22
CA GLU A 7 -23.19 -16.39 -8.84
C GLU A 7 -21.87 -16.28 -8.07
N ASP A 8 -20.76 -16.72 -8.66
CA ASP A 8 -19.42 -16.62 -8.05
C ASP A 8 -19.03 -15.15 -7.78
N VAL A 9 -19.32 -14.24 -8.73
CA VAL A 9 -19.06 -12.81 -8.55
C VAL A 9 -19.96 -12.21 -7.46
N THR A 10 -21.21 -12.64 -7.39
CA THR A 10 -22.16 -12.13 -6.38
C THR A 10 -21.78 -12.60 -4.98
N GLU A 11 -21.40 -13.88 -4.83
CA GLU A 11 -20.90 -14.44 -3.57
C GLU A 11 -19.60 -13.75 -3.14
N LEU A 12 -18.69 -13.53 -4.08
CA LEU A 12 -17.45 -12.78 -3.84
C LEU A 12 -17.72 -11.37 -3.32
N LEU A 13 -18.61 -10.62 -3.98
CA LEU A 13 -18.96 -9.27 -3.56
C LEU A 13 -19.64 -9.25 -2.19
N SER A 14 -20.56 -10.18 -1.92
CA SER A 14 -21.21 -10.30 -0.60
C SER A 14 -20.18 -10.56 0.48
N PHE A 15 -19.26 -11.51 0.25
CA PHE A 15 -18.19 -11.82 1.19
C PHE A 15 -17.28 -10.61 1.42
N MET A 16 -16.91 -9.88 0.36
CA MET A 16 -16.06 -8.70 0.46
C MET A 16 -16.71 -7.53 1.21
N LEU A 17 -18.03 -7.42 1.18
CA LEU A 17 -18.77 -6.39 1.92
C LEU A 17 -18.85 -6.70 3.43
N ASP A 18 -18.91 -7.99 3.78
CA ASP A 18 -19.06 -8.42 5.18
C ASP A 18 -17.72 -8.65 5.90
N ALA A 19 -16.64 -8.95 5.15
CA ALA A 19 -15.35 -9.30 5.72
C ALA A 19 -14.40 -8.09 5.91
N ASP A 20 -13.84 -7.93 7.11
CA ASP A 20 -12.75 -6.99 7.37
C ASP A 20 -11.39 -7.65 7.13
N PHE A 21 -10.86 -7.49 5.92
CA PHE A 21 -9.59 -8.11 5.54
C PHE A 21 -8.41 -7.48 6.30
N ASN A 22 -7.88 -8.26 7.23
CA ASN A 22 -6.64 -7.96 7.94
C ASN A 22 -5.78 -9.23 8.08
N GLU A 23 -4.55 -9.05 8.55
CA GLU A 23 -3.57 -10.14 8.69
C GLU A 23 -4.10 -11.32 9.53
N GLN A 24 -4.93 -11.06 10.55
CA GLN A 24 -5.51 -12.12 11.39
C GLN A 24 -6.50 -12.97 10.60
N VAL A 25 -7.30 -12.36 9.72
CA VAL A 25 -8.23 -13.08 8.86
C VAL A 25 -7.48 -14.01 7.91
N LEU A 26 -6.35 -13.57 7.33
CA LEU A 26 -5.51 -14.43 6.51
C LEU A 26 -4.98 -15.64 7.30
N LYS A 27 -4.59 -15.44 8.56
CA LYS A 27 -4.11 -16.53 9.43
C LYS A 27 -5.21 -17.51 9.80
N CYS A 28 -6.42 -17.03 10.09
CA CYS A 28 -7.55 -17.87 10.53
C CYS A 28 -8.27 -18.58 9.37
N TYR A 29 -8.34 -17.94 8.20
CA TYR A 29 -9.13 -18.37 7.03
C TYR A 29 -8.28 -18.44 5.76
N SER A 30 -7.05 -18.94 5.89
CA SER A 30 -6.06 -18.95 4.80
C SER A 30 -6.63 -19.59 3.52
N LYS A 31 -7.29 -20.75 3.62
CA LYS A 31 -7.82 -21.47 2.45
C LYS A 31 -8.87 -20.68 1.69
N GLU A 32 -9.80 -20.07 2.41
CA GLU A 32 -10.88 -19.25 1.86
C GLU A 32 -10.32 -18.00 1.19
N ILE A 33 -9.36 -17.32 1.84
CA ILE A 33 -8.71 -16.13 1.31
C ILE A 33 -7.89 -16.45 0.05
N HIS A 34 -7.16 -17.56 0.02
CA HIS A 34 -6.45 -18.01 -1.18
C HIS A 34 -7.42 -18.29 -2.33
N LYS A 35 -8.53 -19.01 -2.07
CA LYS A 35 -9.57 -19.26 -3.08
C LYS A 35 -10.13 -17.95 -3.67
N ILE A 36 -10.42 -16.97 -2.80
CA ILE A 36 -10.91 -15.65 -3.22
C ILE A 36 -9.87 -14.91 -4.06
N ASN A 37 -8.61 -14.92 -3.61
CA ASN A 37 -7.52 -14.26 -4.32
C ASN A 37 -7.26 -14.89 -5.70
N ASP A 38 -7.33 -16.22 -5.80
CA ASP A 38 -7.23 -16.96 -7.07
C ASP A 38 -8.36 -16.59 -8.04
N ASN A 39 -9.59 -16.47 -7.54
CA ASN A 39 -10.72 -16.00 -8.34
C ASN A 39 -10.49 -14.57 -8.86
N CYS A 40 -10.03 -13.66 -7.99
CA CYS A 40 -9.72 -12.27 -8.38
C CYS A 40 -8.59 -12.19 -9.42
N ASN A 41 -7.54 -12.99 -9.24
CA ASN A 41 -6.41 -13.03 -10.18
C ASN A 41 -6.84 -13.63 -11.52
N SER A 42 -7.68 -14.67 -11.50
CA SER A 42 -8.24 -15.25 -12.73
C SER A 42 -9.03 -14.22 -13.51
N LEU A 43 -9.91 -13.46 -12.87
CA LEU A 43 -10.66 -12.36 -13.51
C LEU A 43 -9.72 -11.28 -14.05
N SER A 44 -8.71 -10.89 -13.28
CA SER A 44 -7.75 -9.85 -13.68
C SER A 44 -6.92 -10.26 -14.91
N LEU A 45 -6.56 -11.53 -15.01
CA LEU A 45 -5.81 -12.08 -16.15
C LEU A 45 -6.64 -12.19 -17.44
N GLU A 46 -7.96 -12.34 -17.31
CA GLU A 46 -8.88 -12.28 -18.46
C GLU A 46 -9.02 -10.83 -18.99
N ASP A 47 -8.98 -9.84 -18.10
CA ASP A 47 -9.10 -8.42 -18.47
C ASP A 47 -7.83 -7.84 -19.13
N CYS A 48 -6.64 -8.24 -18.66
CA CYS A 48 -5.37 -7.69 -19.11
C CYS A 48 -4.22 -8.68 -18.92
N PRO A 49 -3.26 -8.78 -19.85
CA PRO A 49 -2.02 -9.53 -19.61
C PRO A 49 -1.34 -9.04 -18.35
N ALA A 50 -1.07 -9.94 -17.41
CA ALA A 50 -0.47 -9.61 -16.12
C ALA A 50 0.48 -10.71 -15.64
N GLU A 51 1.36 -10.35 -14.72
CA GLU A 51 2.22 -11.28 -13.98
C GLU A 51 1.79 -11.30 -12.51
N ILE A 52 2.03 -12.42 -11.82
CA ILE A 52 1.68 -12.58 -10.42
C ILE A 52 2.93 -12.35 -9.57
N LEU A 53 2.84 -11.41 -8.64
CA LEU A 53 3.83 -11.17 -7.60
C LEU A 53 3.39 -11.86 -6.30
N GLU A 54 4.24 -12.72 -5.77
CA GLU A 54 3.98 -13.42 -4.51
C GLU A 54 4.22 -12.48 -3.30
N ASN A 55 3.26 -12.46 -2.38
CA ASN A 55 3.30 -11.81 -1.08
C ASN A 55 3.16 -12.88 0.02
N SER A 56 4.04 -13.89 -0.04
CA SER A 56 4.04 -15.05 0.86
C SER A 56 3.97 -14.61 2.33
N ASP A 57 2.97 -15.10 3.06
CA ASP A 57 2.68 -14.78 4.47
C ASP A 57 2.64 -13.27 4.81
N GLY A 58 2.39 -12.41 3.81
CA GLY A 58 2.37 -10.95 4.01
C GLY A 58 3.76 -10.30 4.05
N TYR A 59 4.79 -10.95 3.51
CA TYR A 59 6.18 -10.45 3.49
C TYR A 59 6.32 -9.02 2.95
N LEU A 60 5.65 -8.72 1.83
CA LEU A 60 5.63 -7.37 1.28
C LEU A 60 4.76 -6.48 2.17
N CYS A 61 3.52 -6.89 2.41
CA CYS A 61 2.59 -6.23 3.33
C CYS A 61 1.52 -7.21 3.82
N GLY A 62 1.34 -7.31 5.14
CA GLY A 62 0.29 -8.15 5.76
C GLY A 62 -1.15 -7.65 5.55
N HIS A 63 -1.31 -6.47 4.97
CA HIS A 63 -2.62 -5.91 4.57
C HIS A 63 -2.94 -6.13 3.08
N TYR A 64 -2.06 -6.80 2.34
CA TYR A 64 -2.25 -7.12 0.93
C TYR A 64 -2.54 -8.61 0.74
N PRO A 65 -3.21 -8.97 -0.38
CA PRO A 65 -3.51 -10.35 -0.67
C PRO A 65 -2.23 -11.18 -0.83
N PRO A 66 -2.31 -12.52 -0.68
CA PRO A 66 -1.17 -13.42 -0.86
C PRO A 66 -0.52 -13.34 -2.24
N PHE A 67 -1.30 -13.03 -3.27
CA PHE A 67 -0.84 -12.87 -4.65
C PHE A 67 -1.36 -11.54 -5.19
N ILE A 68 -0.45 -10.74 -5.73
CA ILE A 68 -0.72 -9.41 -6.28
C ILE A 68 -0.57 -9.50 -7.80
N THR A 69 -1.65 -9.21 -8.53
CA THR A 69 -1.61 -9.18 -10.00
C THR A 69 -1.02 -7.85 -10.49
N ILE A 70 0.07 -7.92 -11.25
CA ILE A 70 0.77 -6.77 -11.84
C ILE A 70 0.48 -6.73 -13.34
N PRO A 71 -0.32 -5.77 -13.84
CA PRO A 71 -0.63 -5.67 -15.26
C PRO A 71 0.62 -5.28 -16.05
N HIS A 72 0.81 -5.91 -17.20
CA HIS A 72 1.85 -5.49 -18.13
C HIS A 72 1.47 -4.13 -18.69
N THR A 73 2.30 -3.12 -18.43
CA THR A 73 2.18 -1.83 -19.10
C THR A 73 3.28 -1.72 -20.14
N ARG A 74 3.02 -0.96 -21.21
CA ARG A 74 4.04 -0.66 -22.24
C ARG A 74 5.29 0.01 -21.66
N HIS A 75 5.18 0.59 -20.47
CA HIS A 75 6.24 1.30 -19.77
C HIS A 75 6.86 0.50 -18.61
N LEU A 76 6.29 -0.66 -18.26
CA LEU A 76 6.86 -1.56 -17.28
C LEU A 76 7.98 -2.36 -17.97
N SER A 77 9.13 -1.71 -18.16
CA SER A 77 10.32 -2.33 -18.74
C SER A 77 11.12 -3.13 -17.71
N SER A 78 10.76 -3.04 -16.43
CA SER A 78 11.45 -3.67 -15.30
C SER A 78 10.91 -5.07 -15.04
N SER A 79 11.79 -6.00 -14.65
CA SER A 79 11.35 -7.32 -14.17
C SER A 79 10.43 -7.17 -12.97
N VAL A 80 9.42 -8.05 -12.85
CA VAL A 80 8.54 -8.11 -11.67
C VAL A 80 9.33 -8.31 -10.37
N THR A 81 10.48 -9.00 -10.45
CA THR A 81 11.40 -9.15 -9.31
C THR A 81 11.96 -7.80 -8.85
N ASP A 82 12.40 -6.96 -9.80
CA ASP A 82 12.95 -5.63 -9.50
C ASP A 82 11.85 -4.72 -8.93
N LEU A 83 10.63 -4.83 -9.47
CA LEU A 83 9.46 -4.11 -8.95
C LEU A 83 9.13 -4.55 -7.53
N GLY A 84 9.16 -5.86 -7.24
CA GLY A 84 8.95 -6.41 -5.90
C GLY A 84 10.00 -5.93 -4.89
N GLN A 85 11.26 -5.81 -5.30
CA GLN A 85 12.32 -5.23 -4.47
C GLN A 85 12.07 -3.74 -4.19
N LEU A 86 11.67 -2.98 -5.20
CA LEU A 86 11.34 -1.57 -5.05
C LEU A 86 10.12 -1.36 -4.13
N MET A 87 9.10 -2.22 -4.24
CA MET A 87 7.94 -2.24 -3.35
C MET A 87 8.36 -2.50 -1.90
N LEU A 88 9.25 -3.47 -1.67
CA LEU A 88 9.76 -3.78 -0.33
C LEU A 88 10.57 -2.62 0.26
N GLN A 89 11.36 -1.93 -0.55
CA GLN A 89 12.16 -0.77 -0.11
C GLN A 89 11.27 0.43 0.19
N SER A 90 10.37 0.80 -0.73
CA SER A 90 9.53 2.01 -0.61
C SER A 90 8.38 1.89 0.39
N LYS A 91 8.03 0.69 0.87
CA LYS A 91 6.80 0.48 1.65
C LYS A 91 6.64 1.37 2.87
N PHE A 92 7.73 1.75 3.52
CA PHE A 92 7.70 2.59 4.71
C PHE A 92 7.37 4.06 4.43
N ALA A 93 7.40 4.51 3.17
CA ALA A 93 6.93 5.84 2.78
C ALA A 93 5.42 6.03 3.00
N ARG A 94 4.67 4.92 3.15
CA ARG A 94 3.21 4.87 3.18
C ARG A 94 2.71 4.28 4.50
N CYS A 95 1.62 4.83 5.03
CA CYS A 95 1.06 4.42 6.33
C CYS A 95 0.74 2.91 6.36
N ARG A 96 1.03 2.24 7.50
CA ARG A 96 0.82 0.78 7.64
C ARG A 96 1.48 -0.05 6.51
N THR A 97 2.52 0.49 5.90
CA THR A 97 3.26 -0.09 4.78
C THR A 97 2.42 -0.51 3.57
N ARG A 98 1.26 0.12 3.39
CA ARG A 98 0.38 -0.09 2.23
C ARG A 98 0.88 0.75 1.05
N PHE A 99 1.93 0.23 0.41
CA PHE A 99 2.61 0.79 -0.77
C PHE A 99 1.73 0.76 -2.03
N VAL A 100 2.14 1.41 -3.10
CA VAL A 100 1.32 1.48 -4.31
C VAL A 100 1.24 0.12 -5.02
N VAL A 101 0.02 -0.40 -5.17
CA VAL A 101 -0.25 -1.65 -5.90
C VAL A 101 -1.36 -1.46 -6.93
N PRO A 102 -1.28 -2.12 -8.09
CA PRO A 102 -2.40 -2.26 -9.00
C PRO A 102 -3.60 -2.92 -8.30
N SER A 103 -4.79 -2.36 -8.50
CA SER A 103 -6.04 -2.94 -8.00
C SER A 103 -6.84 -3.57 -9.13
N PHE A 104 -6.94 -2.89 -10.28
CA PHE A 104 -7.53 -3.42 -11.50
C PHE A 104 -7.07 -2.58 -12.70
N SER A 105 -7.30 -3.10 -13.90
CA SER A 105 -7.04 -2.37 -15.15
C SER A 105 -8.34 -2.21 -15.93
N PHE A 106 -8.53 -1.06 -16.56
CA PHE A 106 -9.70 -0.79 -17.39
C PHE A 106 -9.30 0.03 -18.61
N ASN A 107 -9.68 -0.41 -19.82
CA ASN A 107 -9.32 0.25 -21.08
C ASN A 107 -7.83 0.58 -21.20
N HIS A 108 -6.97 -0.39 -20.86
CA HIS A 108 -5.50 -0.25 -20.83
C HIS A 108 -4.97 0.83 -19.88
N LYS A 109 -5.79 1.28 -18.91
CA LYS A 109 -5.39 2.16 -17.82
C LYS A 109 -5.33 1.37 -16.53
N ASN A 110 -4.30 1.61 -15.73
CA ASN A 110 -4.16 1.00 -14.43
C ASN A 110 -4.82 1.86 -13.36
N VAL A 111 -5.57 1.22 -12.49
CA VAL A 111 -6.06 1.82 -11.25
C VAL A 111 -5.29 1.20 -10.11
N CYS A 112 -4.47 2.01 -9.44
CA CYS A 112 -3.69 1.61 -8.28
C CYS A 112 -4.36 2.08 -6.99
N ARG A 113 -4.03 1.40 -5.89
CA ARG A 113 -4.42 1.79 -4.52
C ARG A 113 -3.21 1.82 -3.61
N CYS A 114 -3.25 2.71 -2.63
CA CYS A 114 -2.25 2.81 -1.58
C CYS A 114 -2.84 3.52 -0.35
N SER A 115 -2.03 3.70 0.69
CA SER A 115 -2.36 4.59 1.80
C SER A 115 -1.73 5.97 1.65
N THR A 116 -2.08 6.90 2.53
CA THR A 116 -1.46 8.23 2.63
C THR A 116 0.03 8.11 3.00
N LEU A 117 0.80 9.18 2.79
CA LEU A 117 2.21 9.21 3.17
C LEU A 117 2.41 9.14 4.69
N SER A 118 3.37 8.32 5.10
CA SER A 118 3.84 8.23 6.47
C SER A 118 4.40 9.56 6.94
N GLY A 119 4.01 9.96 8.15
CA GLY A 119 4.66 11.04 8.88
C GLY A 119 5.99 10.59 9.49
N PRO A 120 6.91 11.53 9.81
CA PRO A 120 8.15 11.20 10.50
C PRO A 120 7.93 10.43 11.80
N LEU A 121 6.90 10.78 12.56
CA LEU A 121 6.60 10.09 13.82
C LEU A 121 6.19 8.63 13.61
N GLU A 122 5.36 8.33 12.60
CA GLU A 122 4.99 6.94 12.28
C GLU A 122 6.24 6.16 11.86
N PHE A 123 7.06 6.75 10.98
CA PHE A 123 8.27 6.11 10.47
C PHE A 123 9.28 5.81 11.60
N TYR A 124 9.72 6.83 12.33
CA TYR A 124 10.71 6.65 13.40
C TYR A 124 10.14 5.86 14.57
N GLY A 125 8.86 6.05 14.90
CA GLY A 125 8.17 5.28 15.93
C GLY A 125 8.16 3.78 15.61
N ARG A 126 7.91 3.42 14.35
CA ARG A 126 7.99 2.04 13.88
C ARG A 126 9.41 1.48 13.97
N GLN A 127 10.42 2.24 13.55
CA GLN A 127 11.83 1.82 13.65
C GLN A 127 12.22 1.51 15.11
N VAL A 128 11.82 2.37 16.05
CA VAL A 128 12.07 2.17 17.49
C VAL A 128 11.33 0.94 18.00
N ALA A 129 10.05 0.78 17.64
CA ALA A 129 9.26 -0.33 18.12
C ALA A 129 9.75 -1.68 17.56
N THR A 130 10.17 -1.73 16.29
CA THR A 130 10.83 -2.90 15.69
C THR A 130 12.15 -3.21 16.37
N ALA A 131 12.97 -2.20 16.70
CA ALA A 131 14.19 -2.40 17.48
C ALA A 131 13.91 -2.94 18.90
N ALA A 132 12.73 -2.61 19.47
CA ALA A 132 12.25 -3.15 20.74
C ALA A 132 11.55 -4.52 20.62
N GLY A 133 11.55 -5.14 19.43
CA GLY A 133 10.96 -6.47 19.20
C GLY A 133 9.47 -6.46 18.90
N PHE A 134 8.84 -5.30 18.69
CA PHE A 134 7.45 -5.21 18.24
C PHE A 134 7.36 -5.26 16.72
N THR A 135 6.73 -6.30 16.21
CA THR A 135 6.50 -6.53 14.78
C THR A 135 5.18 -5.88 14.35
N PHE A 136 5.24 -4.87 13.48
CA PHE A 136 4.05 -4.17 12.98
C PHE A 136 3.62 -4.62 11.58
N ASP A 137 4.53 -5.21 10.82
CA ASP A 137 4.24 -5.92 9.57
C ASP A 137 4.77 -7.33 9.78
N GLY A 138 3.94 -8.36 9.58
CA GLY A 138 4.16 -9.77 9.97
C GLY A 138 5.48 -10.46 9.59
N HIS A 139 6.48 -9.77 9.03
CA HIS A 139 7.82 -10.27 8.86
C HIS A 139 8.88 -9.18 9.08
N VAL A 140 9.84 -9.48 9.97
CA VAL A 140 11.08 -8.72 10.14
C VAL A 140 11.96 -8.97 8.92
N SER A 141 12.08 -7.99 8.03
CA SER A 141 13.34 -7.86 7.30
C SER A 141 14.38 -7.54 8.38
N THR A 142 15.18 -8.53 8.77
CA THR A 142 16.33 -8.32 9.64
C THR A 142 17.21 -7.30 8.94
N PHE A 143 17.07 -6.02 9.27
CA PHE A 143 18.16 -5.08 9.11
C PHE A 143 19.29 -5.67 9.95
N SER A 144 20.35 -6.10 9.29
CA SER A 144 21.46 -6.84 9.89
C SER A 144 21.89 -6.20 11.20
N SER A 145 21.47 -6.82 12.31
CA SER A 145 22.03 -6.57 13.63
C SER A 145 23.44 -7.16 13.65
N GLY A 146 24.40 -6.43 13.09
CA GLY A 146 25.80 -6.61 13.43
C GLY A 146 26.00 -5.98 14.80
N GLY A 147 26.07 -6.81 15.84
CA GLY A 147 26.60 -6.35 17.12
C GLY A 147 28.09 -6.07 16.97
N GLU A 148 28.55 -4.94 17.49
CA GLU A 148 29.76 -4.82 18.32
C GLU A 148 29.94 -3.38 18.84
N SER A 149 30.75 -3.31 19.90
CA SER A 149 31.07 -2.26 20.88
C SER A 149 31.42 -0.84 20.37
N PRO A 150 31.48 0.17 21.27
CA PRO A 150 31.58 1.57 20.89
C PRO A 150 33.04 1.95 20.66
N ASP A 151 33.41 2.18 19.41
CA ASP A 151 34.63 2.93 19.09
C ASP A 151 34.39 3.87 17.91
N THR A 152 34.97 5.06 18.09
CA THR A 152 34.74 6.32 17.39
C THR A 152 35.20 6.27 15.92
N ASN A 153 34.28 6.46 14.96
CA ASN A 153 34.55 6.97 13.60
C ASN A 153 33.24 7.46 12.92
N PRO A 154 33.21 8.65 12.28
CA PRO A 154 31.99 9.25 11.76
C PRO A 154 31.63 8.80 10.32
N GLU A 155 31.91 7.55 9.94
CA GLU A 155 31.66 7.03 8.57
C GLU A 155 30.83 5.72 8.53
N ILE A 156 29.93 5.52 9.49
CA ILE A 156 28.96 4.40 9.49
C ILE A 156 27.53 4.95 9.49
N GLU A 157 27.12 5.55 8.36
CA GLU A 157 25.74 6.05 8.14
C GLU A 157 24.92 5.17 7.16
N ASN A 158 25.37 3.94 6.86
CA ASN A 158 24.81 3.10 5.79
C ASN A 158 23.70 2.11 6.20
N GLY A 159 23.00 2.34 7.33
CA GLY A 159 22.00 1.39 7.84
C GLY A 159 20.58 1.91 8.02
N ARG A 160 20.37 3.24 8.05
CA ARG A 160 19.05 3.85 8.24
C ARG A 160 18.64 4.55 6.96
N GLN A 161 17.76 3.94 6.18
CA GLN A 161 17.12 4.63 5.07
C GLN A 161 16.42 5.88 5.59
N SER A 162 16.73 7.04 5.02
CA SER A 162 16.02 8.27 5.35
C SER A 162 14.59 8.19 4.82
N LEU A 163 13.65 8.84 5.50
CA LEU A 163 12.28 8.98 5.01
C LEU A 163 12.24 9.63 3.62
N GLU A 164 13.23 10.45 3.32
CA GLU A 164 13.36 11.13 2.03
C GLU A 164 13.67 10.13 0.91
N LYS A 165 14.68 9.29 1.10
CA LYS A 165 15.01 8.23 0.13
C LYS A 165 13.83 7.29 -0.11
N LEU A 166 13.11 6.93 0.95
CA LEU A 166 11.92 6.08 0.85
C LEU A 166 10.82 6.71 -0.02
N ARG A 167 10.65 8.04 0.04
CA ARG A 167 9.70 8.77 -0.80
C ARG A 167 10.18 8.90 -2.24
N ASP A 168 11.49 8.98 -2.46
CA ASP A 168 12.06 8.93 -3.82
C ASP A 168 11.77 7.57 -4.46
N ASP A 169 12.00 6.49 -3.71
CA ASP A 169 11.67 5.11 -4.12
C ASP A 169 10.16 4.92 -4.34
N ASP A 170 9.29 5.54 -3.52
CA ASP A 170 7.82 5.54 -3.71
C ASP A 170 7.43 6.26 -5.01
N CYS A 171 8.04 7.42 -5.31
CA CYS A 171 7.80 8.12 -6.58
C CYS A 171 8.26 7.29 -7.77
N GLU A 172 9.42 6.63 -7.68
CA GLU A 172 9.89 5.71 -8.71
C GLU A 172 8.94 4.54 -8.92
N LEU A 173 8.40 3.97 -7.84
CA LEU A 173 7.37 2.92 -7.92
C LEU A 173 6.12 3.40 -8.67
N ILE A 174 5.63 4.61 -8.35
CA ILE A 174 4.46 5.21 -9.00
C ILE A 174 4.73 5.41 -10.51
N ARG A 175 5.93 5.86 -10.88
CA ARG A 175 6.34 6.01 -12.30
C ARG A 175 6.36 4.67 -13.03
N ARG A 176 6.94 3.61 -12.42
CA ARG A 176 6.99 2.27 -13.02
C ARG A 176 5.62 1.63 -13.21
N LEU A 177 4.67 1.94 -12.33
CA LEU A 177 3.27 1.52 -12.45
C LEU A 177 2.47 2.35 -13.48
N ASN A 178 3.12 3.32 -14.13
CA ASN A 178 2.54 4.21 -15.14
C ASN A 178 1.34 5.00 -14.62
N VAL A 179 1.45 5.51 -13.39
CA VAL A 179 0.42 6.36 -12.77
C VAL A 179 0.70 7.83 -13.10
N THR A 180 -0.29 8.50 -13.66
CA THR A 180 -0.23 9.95 -13.97
C THR A 180 -1.01 10.79 -12.98
N TYR A 181 -2.11 10.26 -12.46
CA TYR A 181 -3.03 10.97 -11.58
C TYR A 181 -3.01 10.35 -10.19
N ILE A 182 -2.86 11.18 -9.16
CA ILE A 182 -2.97 10.77 -7.75
C ILE A 182 -4.25 11.39 -7.20
N CYS A 183 -5.23 10.55 -6.93
CA CYS A 183 -6.49 10.95 -6.31
C CYS A 183 -6.31 11.01 -4.79
N ASP A 184 -6.13 12.20 -4.23
CA ASP A 184 -6.00 12.41 -2.79
C ASP A 184 -7.38 12.66 -2.17
N PHE A 185 -7.84 11.70 -1.36
CA PHE A 185 -9.10 11.79 -0.63
C PHE A 185 -8.99 12.60 0.68
N MET A 186 -7.78 12.94 1.11
CA MET A 186 -7.57 13.84 2.22
C MET A 186 -7.85 15.26 1.75
N LEU A 187 -8.82 15.94 2.37
CA LEU A 187 -9.05 17.37 2.09
C LEU A 187 -7.96 18.22 2.73
N GLU A 188 -7.62 17.89 3.97
CA GLU A 188 -6.55 18.51 4.70
C GLU A 188 -5.16 18.20 4.11
N TYR A 189 -4.17 18.95 4.57
CA TYR A 189 -2.78 18.75 4.16
C TYR A 189 -2.09 17.64 4.96
N ARG A 190 -2.51 17.47 6.22
CA ARG A 190 -1.97 16.48 7.16
C ARG A 190 -3.07 16.03 8.09
N LYS A 191 -3.07 14.74 8.41
CA LYS A 191 -3.95 14.19 9.43
C LYS A 191 -3.37 14.47 10.81
N ILE A 192 -4.13 15.17 11.66
CA ILE A 192 -3.74 15.41 13.06
C ILE A 192 -4.64 14.58 13.98
N LYS A 193 -4.04 13.83 14.91
CA LYS A 193 -4.76 13.13 15.98
C LYS A 193 -4.09 13.48 17.30
N CYS A 194 -4.87 13.92 18.28
CA CYS A 194 -4.36 14.31 19.60
C CYS A 194 -3.19 15.31 19.51
N TRP A 195 -3.30 16.33 18.65
CA TRP A 195 -2.26 17.34 18.39
C TRP A 195 -0.98 16.85 17.69
N VAL A 196 -0.97 15.59 17.26
CA VAL A 196 0.17 14.97 16.61
C VAL A 196 -0.12 14.74 15.13
N PRO A 197 0.78 15.15 14.20
CA PRO A 197 0.63 14.83 12.79
C PRO A 197 0.89 13.33 12.58
N ILE A 198 -0.12 12.60 12.13
CA ILE A 198 -0.09 11.15 11.93
C ILE A 198 0.29 10.80 10.50
N SER A 199 -0.28 11.49 9.51
CA SER A 199 0.03 11.26 8.09
C SER A 199 0.03 12.57 7.31
N SER A 200 0.63 12.54 6.12
CA SER A 200 0.70 13.68 5.22
C SER A 200 0.12 13.32 3.86
N SER A 201 -0.38 14.33 3.16
CA SER A 201 -0.70 14.23 1.74
C SER A 201 0.54 14.51 0.88
N GLU A 202 0.56 13.93 -0.31
CA GLU A 202 1.45 14.23 -1.42
C GLU A 202 1.48 15.75 -1.74
N LYS A 203 0.35 16.44 -1.52
CA LYS A 203 0.19 17.90 -1.72
C LYS A 203 1.17 18.75 -0.92
N VAL A 204 1.73 18.23 0.18
CA VAL A 204 2.61 18.98 1.09
C VAL A 204 4.01 18.39 1.21
N ASP A 205 4.42 17.61 0.21
CA ASP A 205 5.82 17.21 0.13
C ASP A 205 6.71 18.43 -0.14
N GLN A 206 7.58 18.77 0.81
CA GLN A 206 8.40 19.97 0.76
C GLN A 206 9.44 19.96 -0.37
N GLN A 207 9.84 18.76 -0.80
CA GLN A 207 10.80 18.58 -1.88
C GLN A 207 10.14 18.58 -3.26
N GLY A 208 8.79 18.64 -3.32
CA GLY A 208 8.06 18.67 -4.58
C GLY A 208 8.18 17.38 -5.39
N ARG A 209 8.48 16.24 -4.76
CA ARG A 209 8.74 14.97 -5.46
C ARG A 209 7.54 14.45 -6.24
N TYR A 210 6.35 14.75 -5.74
CA TYR A 210 5.09 14.34 -6.34
C TYR A 210 4.58 15.34 -7.41
N ASN A 211 5.34 16.40 -7.72
CA ASN A 211 4.94 17.41 -8.72
C ASN A 211 4.95 16.86 -10.15
N ASP A 212 5.65 15.76 -10.40
CA ASP A 212 5.62 15.05 -11.68
C ASP A 212 4.25 14.41 -11.97
N PHE A 213 3.40 14.28 -10.95
CA PHE A 213 2.07 13.69 -11.04
C PHE A 213 0.99 14.77 -10.90
N VAL A 214 -0.16 14.51 -11.51
CA VAL A 214 -1.35 15.34 -11.32
C VAL A 214 -2.05 14.92 -10.04
N VAL A 215 -1.78 15.63 -8.94
CA VAL A 215 -2.43 15.39 -7.65
C VAL A 215 -3.80 16.07 -7.65
N ILE A 216 -4.87 15.28 -7.66
CA ILE A 216 -6.26 15.74 -7.65
C ILE A 216 -6.78 15.64 -6.20
N PRO A 217 -7.00 16.77 -5.51
CA PRO A 217 -7.71 16.76 -4.24
C PRO A 217 -9.19 16.46 -4.50
N LEU A 218 -9.63 15.25 -4.16
CA LEU A 218 -11.03 14.87 -4.26
C LEU A 218 -11.69 15.09 -2.90
N PRO A 219 -12.76 15.91 -2.83
CA PRO A 219 -13.52 16.07 -1.61
C PRO A 219 -14.25 14.77 -1.31
N TYR A 220 -13.57 13.88 -0.60
CA TYR A 220 -14.22 12.71 -0.05
C TYR A 220 -15.04 13.20 1.15
N PRO A 221 -16.37 13.02 1.14
CA PRO A 221 -17.19 13.37 2.29
C PRO A 221 -16.63 12.65 3.52
N GLY A 222 -16.10 13.41 4.47
CA GLY A 222 -15.58 12.85 5.70
C GLY A 222 -16.70 12.15 6.49
N SER A 223 -16.33 11.39 7.51
CA SER A 223 -17.31 10.83 8.45
C SER A 223 -18.23 11.90 9.05
N GLU A 224 -17.79 13.16 9.11
CA GLU A 224 -18.61 14.29 9.52
C GLU A 224 -19.77 14.58 8.55
N PHE A 225 -19.53 14.52 7.24
CA PHE A 225 -20.59 14.66 6.24
C PHE A 225 -21.60 13.53 6.37
N PHE A 226 -21.14 12.28 6.49
CA PHE A 226 -22.04 11.14 6.67
C PHE A 226 -22.75 11.13 8.03
N ARG A 227 -22.11 11.66 9.08
CA ARG A 227 -22.76 11.91 10.37
C ARG A 227 -23.89 12.91 10.20
N ILE A 228 -23.64 14.08 9.60
CA ILE A 228 -24.67 15.09 9.35
C ILE A 228 -25.78 14.50 8.48
N TRP A 229 -25.43 13.74 7.44
CA TRP A 229 -26.39 13.09 6.55
C TRP A 229 -27.32 12.13 7.30
N ARG A 230 -26.73 11.21 8.09
CA ARG A 230 -27.46 10.28 8.96
C ARG A 230 -28.30 11.02 10.01
N ASP A 231 -27.70 11.99 10.70
CA ASP A 231 -28.34 12.73 11.80
C ASP A 231 -29.46 13.66 11.28
N SER A 232 -29.40 14.06 10.01
CA SER A 232 -30.45 14.81 9.31
C SER A 232 -31.57 13.91 8.76
N GLY A 233 -31.51 12.60 9.00
CA GLY A 233 -32.56 11.66 8.59
C GLY A 233 -32.61 11.36 7.09
N TYR A 234 -31.56 11.67 6.33
CA TYR A 234 -31.48 11.27 4.93
C TYR A 234 -31.21 9.75 4.86
N THR A 235 -32.23 8.97 4.50
CA THR A 235 -32.12 7.52 4.29
C THR A 235 -31.35 7.20 3.01
N MET A 236 -30.52 6.14 3.04
CA MET A 236 -29.99 5.49 1.82
C MET A 236 -31.10 4.74 1.08
#